data_AF-A0A4V2M5K3-F1
#
_entry.id   AF-A0A4V2M5K3-F1
#
_cell.length_a   1.000
_cell.length_b   1.000
_cell.length_c   1.000
_cell.angle_alpha   90.00
_cell.angle_beta   90.00
_cell.angle_gamma   90.00
#
_symmetry.space_group_name_H-M   'P 1'
#
loop_
_entity.id
_entity.type
_entity.pdbx_description
1 polymer ?
#
loop_
_entity_poly.entity_id
_entity_poly.type
_entity_poly.pdbx_seq_one_letter_code
_entity_poly.pdbx_strand_id
1 'polypeptide(L)' 'MTCAEVVELVTAYLDGALDPETEQRFVEHLALCDGCEIYVEQIRRTAAEVGQVEPEDLSAETRDRLLAAFRSFRADL' A
#
# COMPACT_ATOMS: atom_id res chain seq x y z
N MET A 1 -11.48 -15.40 -9.33
CA MET A 1 -10.61 -14.54 -10.16
C MET A 1 -9.47 -15.37 -10.74
N THR A 2 -8.80 -14.85 -11.76
CA THR A 2 -7.61 -15.42 -12.40
C THR A 2 -6.33 -14.83 -11.81
N CYS A 3 -5.19 -15.47 -12.04
CA CYS A 3 -3.89 -14.91 -11.65
C CYS A 3 -3.61 -13.55 -12.33
N ALA A 4 -4.08 -13.35 -13.56
CA ALA A 4 -3.93 -12.08 -14.27
C ALA A 4 -4.69 -10.94 -13.57
N GLU A 5 -5.93 -11.20 -13.12
CA GLU A 5 -6.70 -10.23 -12.35
C GLU A 5 -6.04 -9.90 -11.00
N VAL A 6 -5.41 -10.86 -10.32
CA VAL A 6 -4.61 -10.60 -9.11
C VAL A 6 -3.44 -9.67 -9.41
N VAL A 7 -2.70 -9.94 -10.49
CA VAL A 7 -1.55 -9.13 -10.91
C VAL A 7 -1.98 -7.69 -11.22
N GLU A 8 -3.12 -7.50 -11.88
CA GLU A 8 -3.66 -6.17 -12.17
C GLU A 8 -4.14 -5.42 -10.91
N LEU A 9 -4.72 -6.15 -9.95
CA LEU A 9 -5.34 -5.57 -8.75
C LEU A 9 -4.39 -5.48 -7.55
N VAL A 10 -3.17 -6.00 -7.63
CA VAL A 10 -2.25 -6.12 -6.48
C VAL A 10 -2.00 -4.78 -5.78
N THR A 11 -1.81 -3.69 -6.54
CA THR A 11 -1.58 -2.37 -5.96
C THR A 11 -2.81 -1.86 -5.22
N ALA A 12 -4.00 -1.97 -5.83
CA ALA A 12 -5.25 -1.57 -5.20
C ALA A 12 -5.55 -2.39 -3.93
N TYR A 13 -5.19 -3.67 -3.92
CA TYR A 13 -5.27 -4.50 -2.71
C TYR A 13 -4.33 -4.00 -1.61
N LEU A 14 -3.06 -3.72 -1.94
CA LEU A 14 -2.07 -3.23 -0.97
C LEU A 14 -2.43 -1.84 -0.42
N ASP A 15 -3.07 -1.00 -1.23
CA ASP A 15 -3.53 0.34 -0.85
C ASP A 15 -4.88 0.31 -0.09
N GLY A 16 -5.52 -0.85 0.06
CA GLY A 16 -6.84 -0.97 0.70
C GLY A 16 -7.96 -0.30 -0.10
N ALA A 17 -7.81 -0.23 -1.42
CA ALA A 17 -8.70 0.50 -2.34
C ALA A 17 -9.70 -0.39 -3.08
N LEU A 18 -9.71 -1.70 -2.82
CA LEU A 18 -10.68 -2.62 -3.39
C LEU A 18 -12.05 -2.47 -2.69
N ASP A 19 -13.12 -2.68 -3.45
CA ASP A 19 -14.42 -2.90 -2.84
C ASP A 19 -14.46 -4.25 -2.09
N PRO A 20 -15.34 -4.43 -1.09
CA PRO A 20 -15.33 -5.63 -0.24
C PRO A 20 -15.51 -6.95 -0.99
N GLU A 21 -16.31 -6.96 -2.06
CA GLU A 21 -16.56 -8.19 -2.83
C GLU A 21 -15.33 -8.57 -3.66
N THR A 22 -14.65 -7.58 -4.24
CA THR A 22 -13.39 -7.80 -4.97
C THR A 22 -12.26 -8.20 -4.03
N GLU A 23 -12.13 -7.56 -2.87
CA GLU A 23 -11.12 -7.92 -1.87
C GLU A 23 -11.32 -9.35 -1.36
N GLN A 24 -12.56 -9.76 -1.10
CA GLN A 24 -12.84 -11.13 -0.68
C GLN A 24 -12.42 -12.16 -1.74
N ARG A 25 -12.79 -11.94 -3.02
CA ARG A 25 -12.37 -12.81 -4.13
C ARG A 25 -10.84 -12.83 -4.29
N PHE A 26 -10.17 -11.72 -4.00
CA PHE A 26 -8.71 -11.60 -3.97
C PHE A 26 -8.09 -12.52 -2.92
N VAL A 27 -8.54 -12.40 -1.67
CA VAL A 27 -8.04 -13.22 -0.55
C VAL A 27 -8.33 -14.70 -0.76
N GLU A 28 -9.52 -15.05 -1.27
CA GLU A 28 -9.87 -16.44 -1.61
C GLU A 28 -8.93 -17.03 -2.66
N HIS A 29 -8.50 -16.24 -3.66
CA HIS A 29 -7.54 -16.71 -4.65
C HIS A 29 -6.14 -16.92 -4.04
N LEU A 30 -5.68 -16.01 -3.19
CA LEU A 30 -4.38 -16.17 -2.51
C LEU A 30 -4.32 -17.46 -1.69
N ALA A 31 -5.41 -17.81 -1.01
CA ALA A 31 -5.50 -19.04 -0.21
C ALA A 31 -5.41 -20.34 -1.04
N LEU A 32 -5.62 -20.25 -2.36
CA LEU A 32 -5.66 -21.40 -3.27
C LEU A 32 -4.49 -21.42 -4.27
N CYS A 33 -3.64 -20.39 -4.29
CA CYS A 33 -2.58 -20.24 -5.28
C CYS A 33 -1.30 -19.69 -4.67
N ASP A 34 -0.38 -20.61 -4.31
CA ASP A 34 0.95 -20.30 -3.78
C ASP A 34 1.72 -19.31 -4.68
N GLY A 35 1.55 -19.39 -6.00
CA GLY A 35 2.22 -18.49 -6.94
C GLY A 35 1.77 -17.03 -6.79
N CYS A 36 0.48 -16.80 -6.56
CA CYS A 36 -0.07 -15.47 -6.33
C CYS A 36 0.26 -14.96 -4.92
N GLU A 37 0.31 -15.83 -3.91
CA GLU A 37 0.79 -15.45 -2.57
C GLU A 37 2.24 -14.94 -2.64
N ILE A 38 3.13 -15.68 -3.29
CA ILE A 38 4.53 -15.29 -3.50
C ILE A 38 4.61 -13.98 -4.28
N TYR A 39 3.81 -13.83 -5.35
CA TYR A 39 3.79 -12.61 -6.15
C TYR A 39 3.41 -11.38 -5.32
N VAL A 40 2.33 -11.46 -4.51
CA VAL A 40 1.91 -10.35 -3.65
C VAL A 40 3.01 -9.98 -2.65
N GLU A 41 3.67 -10.97 -2.05
CA GLU A 41 4.80 -10.74 -1.14
C GLU A 41 5.99 -10.07 -1.84
N GLN A 42 6.28 -10.43 -3.10
CA GLN A 42 7.31 -9.76 -3.89
C GLN A 42 6.98 -8.28 -4.14
N ILE A 43 5.73 -7.97 -4.48
CA ILE A 43 5.29 -6.58 -4.69
C ILE A 43 5.37 -5.78 -3.39
N ARG A 44 4.97 -6.37 -2.24
CA ARG A 44 5.14 -5.74 -0.93
C ARG A 44 6.59 -5.38 -0.63
N ARG A 45 7.52 -6.31 -0.87
CA ARG A 45 8.96 -6.05 -0.67
C ARG A 45 9.48 -4.98 -1.61
N THR A 46 9.11 -5.05 -2.89
CA THR A 46 9.51 -4.05 -3.88
C THR A 46 9.03 -2.66 -3.48
N ALA A 47 7.77 -2.53 -3.06
CA ALA A 47 7.21 -1.27 -2.59
C ALA A 47 7.94 -0.75 -1.33
N ALA A 48 8.26 -1.63 -0.38
CA ALA A 48 9.02 -1.28 0.80
C ALA A 48 10.43 -0.78 0.43
N GLU A 49 11.16 -1.50 -0.41
CA GLU A 49 12.53 -1.18 -0.83
C GLU A 49 12.60 0.12 -1.64
N VAL A 50 11.72 0.31 -2.63
CA VAL A 50 11.66 1.55 -3.41
C VAL A 50 11.18 2.72 -2.56
N GLY A 51 10.28 2.48 -1.61
CA GLY A 51 9.82 3.48 -0.65
C GLY A 51 10.88 3.91 0.38
N GLN A 52 12.00 3.19 0.52
CA GLN A 52 13.13 3.61 1.34
C GLN A 52 14.07 4.61 0.65
N VAL A 53 13.89 4.89 -0.65
CA VAL A 53 14.73 5.81 -1.42
C VAL A 53 14.06 7.20 -1.46
N GLU A 54 14.36 8.24 -0.69
CA GLU A 54 15.09 8.47 0.56
C GLU A 54 14.21 9.41 1.43
N PRO A 55 14.11 9.22 2.75
CA PRO A 55 13.66 10.28 3.67
C PRO A 55 14.61 11.48 3.75
N GLU A 56 15.79 11.38 3.14
CA GLU A 56 16.91 12.34 3.23
C GLU A 56 16.64 13.66 2.48
N ASP A 57 15.57 13.73 1.68
CA ASP A 57 15.13 14.96 0.98
C ASP A 57 14.29 15.91 1.84
N LEU A 58 13.72 15.45 2.95
CA LEU A 58 12.88 16.29 3.80
C LEU A 58 13.74 17.01 4.85
N SER A 59 14.03 18.29 4.57
CA SER A 59 14.67 19.17 5.55
C SER A 59 13.89 19.16 6.88
N ALA A 60 14.61 19.26 8.00
CA ALA A 60 13.99 19.34 9.33
C ALA A 60 12.92 20.45 9.42
N GLU A 61 13.17 21.58 8.74
CA GLU A 61 12.20 22.68 8.63
C GLU A 61 10.89 22.27 7.95
N THR A 62 10.96 21.54 6.84
CA THR A 62 9.77 21.07 6.12
C THR A 62 8.99 20.08 6.97
N ARG A 63 9.70 19.16 7.64
CA ARG A 63 9.09 18.21 8.58
C ARG A 63 8.36 18.93 9.71
N ASP A 64 8.98 19.92 10.34
CA ASP A 64 8.38 20.67 11.45
C ASP A 64 7.15 21.48 11.01
N ARG A 65 7.19 22.07 9.82
CA ARG A 65 6.05 22.77 9.22
C ARG A 65 4.88 21.82 8.95
N LEU A 66 5.13 20.64 8.38
CA LEU A 66 4.10 19.63 8.13
C LEU A 66 3.46 19.14 9.44
N LEU A 67 4.29 18.84 10.45
CA LEU A 67 3.80 18.41 11.76
C LEU A 67 2.99 19.50 12.46
N ALA A 68 3.37 20.78 12.33
CA ALA A 68 2.58 21.89 12.85
C ALA A 68 1.21 21.98 12.15
N ALA A 69 1.17 21.89 10.82
CA ALA A 69 -0.06 21.92 10.05
C ALA A 69 -1.01 20.76 10.39
N PHE A 70 -0.49 19.53 10.53
CA PHE A 70 -1.33 18.38 10.93
C PHE A 70 -1.85 18.49 12.37
N ARG A 71 -1.10 19.13 13.27
CA ARG A 71 -1.56 19.37 14.65
C ARG A 71 -2.65 20.43 14.72
N SER A 72 -2.55 21.52 13.95
CA SER A 72 -3.61 22.53 13.88
C SER A 72 -4.88 21.98 13.23
N PHE A 73 -4.74 21.21 12.15
CA PHE A 73 -5.88 20.61 11.45
C PHE A 73 -6.76 19.74 12.35
N ARG A 74 -6.18 19.02 13.32
CA ARG A 74 -6.92 18.22 14.30
C ARG A 74 -7.58 19.04 15.41
N ALA A 75 -7.10 20.26 15.66
CA ALA A 75 -7.69 21.17 16.62
C ALA A 75 -8.86 21.96 16.02
N ASP A 76 -8.92 22.05 14.68
CA ASP A 76 -9.98 22.72 13.92
C ASP A 76 -11.15 21.78 13.53
N LEU A 77 -11.06 20.49 13.88
CA LEU A 77 -12.10 19.46 13.77
C LEU A 77 -12.82 19.27 15.11
#